data_AF-A0AB35BE72-F1
#
_entry.id   AF-A0AB35BE72-F1
#
_cell.length_a   1.000
_cell.length_b   1.000
_cell.length_c   1.000
_cell.angle_alpha   90.00
_cell.angle_beta   90.00
_cell.angle_gamma   90.00
#
_symmetry.space_group_name_H-M   'P 1'
#
loop_
_entity.id
_entity.type
_entity.pdbx_description
1 polymer ?
#
loop_
_entity_poly.entity_id
_entity_poly.type
_entity_poly.pdbx_seq_one_letter_code
_entity_poly.pdbx_strand_id
1 'polypeptide(L)'
;MEIADPVPWGSVVIIKCGVAEVSESSGVLAVSGQIKALEADDVVALDVRLGIILVEMVGQRPTIRIGDFISFAPRDVTIYPTGIWSSGE
;
A
#
# COMPACT_ATOMS: atom_id res chain seq x y z
N MET A 1 -13.25 6.97 2.24
CA MET A 1 -12.31 6.08 2.94
C MET A 1 -12.10 4.90 2.03
N GLU A 2 -10.93 4.84 1.40
CA GLU A 2 -10.56 3.84 0.39
C GLU A 2 -9.80 2.75 1.12
N ILE A 3 -10.35 1.54 1.18
CA ILE A 3 -9.74 0.40 1.87
C ILE A 3 -9.53 -0.67 0.81
N ALA A 4 -8.27 -1.02 0.54
CA ALA A 4 -7.97 -2.22 -0.23
C ALA A 4 -8.39 -3.46 0.56
N ASP A 5 -8.72 -4.55 -0.11
CA ASP A 5 -8.95 -5.83 0.57
C ASP A 5 -7.80 -6.14 1.55
N PRO A 6 -8.10 -6.72 2.74
CA PRO A 6 -7.09 -6.89 3.77
C PRO A 6 -5.90 -7.73 3.30
N VAL A 7 -4.70 -7.19 3.43
CA VAL A 7 -3.48 -7.79 2.88
C VAL A 7 -2.70 -8.54 3.96
N PRO A 8 -2.38 -9.83 3.77
CA PRO A 8 -1.60 -10.55 4.76
C PRO A 8 -0.16 -10.05 4.80
N TRP A 9 0.33 -9.72 5.99
CA TRP A 9 1.73 -9.32 6.20
C TRP A 9 2.76 -10.30 5.62
N GLY A 10 2.42 -11.59 5.60
CA GLY A 10 3.29 -12.65 5.07
C GLY A 10 3.52 -12.60 3.55
N SER A 11 2.71 -11.84 2.80
CA SER A 11 2.88 -11.66 1.36
C SER A 11 3.57 -10.33 1.00
N VAL A 12 3.85 -9.49 2.00
CA VAL A 12 4.51 -8.19 1.83
C VAL A 12 6.02 -8.34 1.83
N VAL A 13 6.66 -7.75 0.83
CA VAL A 13 8.12 -7.64 0.77
C VAL A 13 8.55 -6.27 1.32
N ILE A 14 9.37 -6.27 2.37
CA ILE A 14 9.95 -5.05 2.94
C ILE A 14 11.23 -4.71 2.18
N ILE A 15 11.30 -3.50 1.62
CA ILE A 15 12.40 -3.00 0.80
C ILE A 15 13.04 -1.82 1.51
N LYS A 16 14.37 -1.82 1.66
CA LYS A 16 15.08 -0.72 2.36
C LYS A 16 15.18 0.57 1.56
N CYS A 17 15.10 0.49 0.23
CA CYS A 17 15.14 1.61 -0.69
C CYS A 17 14.42 1.20 -1.98
N GLY A 18 13.36 1.90 -2.35
CA GLY A 18 12.53 1.57 -3.50
C GLY A 18 12.04 2.82 -4.22
N VAL A 19 11.44 2.60 -5.39
CA VAL A 19 10.68 3.62 -6.10
C VAL A 19 9.21 3.32 -5.85
N ALA A 20 8.45 4.34 -5.50
CA ALA A 20 7.01 4.23 -5.37
C ALA A 20 6.40 4.04 -6.77
N GLU A 21 5.72 2.91 -6.98
CA GLU A 21 5.22 2.50 -8.28
C GLU A 21 3.88 1.77 -8.11
N VAL A 22 2.98 2.04 -9.04
CA VAL A 22 1.84 1.18 -9.33
C VAL A 22 2.01 0.78 -10.78
N SER A 23 2.29 -0.50 -11.03
CA SER A 23 2.41 -1.03 -12.39
C SER A 23 1.45 -2.18 -12.61
N GLU A 24 0.79 -2.14 -13.76
CA GLU A 24 -0.02 -3.24 -14.25
C GLU A 24 0.74 -3.96 -15.36
N SER A 25 1.02 -5.25 -15.18
CA SER A 25 1.55 -6.10 -16.25
C SER A 25 0.65 -7.32 -16.41
N SER A 26 0.01 -7.46 -17.56
CA SER A 26 -0.86 -8.61 -17.85
C SER A 26 -2.01 -8.80 -16.83
N GLY A 27 -2.66 -7.72 -16.41
CA GLY A 27 -3.77 -7.75 -15.43
C GLY A 27 -3.32 -8.01 -13.99
N VAL A 28 -2.03 -7.84 -13.72
CA VAL A 28 -1.43 -8.00 -12.40
C VAL A 28 -0.92 -6.65 -11.92
N LEU A 29 -1.48 -6.16 -10.82
CA LEU A 29 -1.03 -4.95 -10.14
C LEU A 29 0.11 -5.28 -9.18
N ALA A 30 1.27 -4.68 -9.43
CA ALA A 30 2.36 -4.57 -8.46
C ALA A 30 2.32 -3.16 -7.87
N VAL A 31 2.39 -3.08 -6.55
CA VAL A 31 2.29 -1.82 -5.81
C VAL A 31 3.46 -1.74 -4.86
N SER A 32 4.27 -0.70 -4.98
CA SER A 32 5.35 -0.36 -4.07
C SER A 32 5.16 1.06 -3.54
N GLY A 33 5.35 1.24 -2.24
CA GLY A 33 5.17 2.54 -1.62
C GLY A 33 5.96 2.71 -0.34
N GLN A 34 6.16 3.96 0.04
CA GLN A 34 6.81 4.32 1.30
C GLN A 34 5.76 4.43 2.41
N ILE A 35 6.03 3.81 3.56
CA ILE A 35 5.19 3.95 4.76
C ILE A 35 5.27 5.38 5.27
N LYS A 36 4.14 6.09 5.27
CA LYS A 36 4.01 7.45 5.82
C LYS A 36 3.38 7.46 7.21
N ALA A 37 2.45 6.55 7.45
CA ALA A 37 1.80 6.41 8.75
C ALA A 37 1.41 4.95 9.00
N LEU A 38 1.28 4.66 10.29
CA LEU A 38 0.82 3.38 10.82
C LEU A 38 -0.37 3.76 11.69
N GLU A 39 -1.57 3.61 11.14
CA GLU A 39 -2.81 3.94 11.81
C GLU A 39 -3.17 2.83 12.81
N ALA A 40 -4.19 3.08 13.63
CA ALA A 40 -4.78 2.05 14.47
C ALA A 40 -5.40 0.93 13.60
N ASP A 41 -5.59 -0.25 14.19
CA ASP A 41 -6.28 -1.38 13.54
C ASP A 41 -5.58 -1.93 12.29
N ASP A 42 -4.24 -2.00 12.31
CA ASP A 42 -3.41 -2.60 11.25
C ASP A 42 -3.55 -1.94 9.86
N VAL A 43 -3.99 -0.68 9.81
CA VAL A 43 -4.01 0.11 8.57
C VAL A 43 -2.68 0.82 8.35
N VAL A 44 -2.16 0.75 7.13
CA VAL A 44 -0.89 1.36 6.70
C VAL A 44 -1.16 2.40 5.62
N ALA A 45 -0.67 3.62 5.83
CA ALA A 45 -0.69 4.67 4.81
C ALA A 45 0.58 4.62 3.97
N LEU A 46 0.41 4.42 2.66
CA LEU A 46 1.50 4.23 1.70
C LEU A 46 1.50 5.30 0.63
N ASP A 47 2.64 5.94 0.46
CA ASP A 47 2.90 6.83 -0.66
C ASP A 47 3.38 6.03 -1.87
N VAL A 48 2.51 5.92 -2.88
CA VAL A 48 2.69 5.11 -4.09
C VAL A 48 2.93 5.95 -5.35
N ARG A 49 3.53 7.15 -5.22
CA ARG A 49 3.79 8.17 -6.28
C ARG A 49 2.55 8.84 -6.84
N LEU A 50 1.46 8.10 -7.04
CA LEU A 50 0.17 8.63 -7.51
C LEU A 50 -0.64 9.29 -6.37
N GLY A 51 -0.23 9.07 -5.12
CA GLY A 51 -0.90 9.58 -3.93
C GLY A 51 -0.65 8.69 -2.72
N ILE A 52 -1.40 8.95 -1.65
CA ILE A 52 -1.44 8.09 -0.48
C ILE A 52 -2.58 7.09 -0.65
N ILE A 53 -2.30 5.81 -0.46
CA ILE A 53 -3.32 4.76 -0.31
C ILE A 53 -3.33 4.26 1.14
N LEU A 54 -4.50 3.83 1.60
CA LEU A 54 -4.64 3.15 2.89
C LEU A 54 -4.83 1.66 2.61
N VAL A 55 -4.02 0.84 3.27
CA VAL A 55 -4.04 -0.61 3.13
C VAL A 55 -4.31 -1.23 4.49
N GLU A 56 -5.42 -1.93 4.63
CA GLU A 56 -5.69 -2.75 5.79
C GLU A 56 -4.81 -4.00 5.74
N MET A 57 -4.11 -4.29 6.83
CA MET A 57 -3.18 -5.41 6.91
C MET A 57 -3.69 -6.46 7.89
N VAL A 58 -3.43 -7.74 7.61
CA VAL A 58 -3.82 -8.84 8.49
C VAL A 58 -2.67 -9.79 8.80
N GLY A 59 -2.76 -10.47 9.93
CA GLY A 59 -1.76 -11.44 10.37
C GLY A 59 -0.62 -10.82 11.18
N GLN A 60 0.46 -11.58 11.35
CA GLN A 60 1.57 -11.15 12.21
C GLN A 60 2.38 -10.03 11.56
N ARG A 61 2.27 -8.84 12.13
CA ARG A 61 3.03 -7.67 11.70
C ARG A 61 4.55 -7.86 11.91
N PRO A 62 5.38 -7.74 10.85
CA PRO A 62 6.82 -7.72 10.97
C PRO A 62 7.32 -6.38 11.53
N THR A 63 8.58 -6.32 11.92
CA THR A 63 9.22 -5.05 12.33
C THR A 63 9.32 -4.11 11.11
N ILE A 64 8.54 -3.04 11.13
CA ILE A 64 8.52 -1.98 10.10
C ILE A 64 8.54 -0.61 10.74
N ARG A 65 9.00 0.40 9.98
CA ARG A 65 9.12 1.79 10.42
C ARG A 65 8.53 2.73 9.38
N ILE A 66 8.13 3.92 9.84
CA ILE A 66 7.85 5.04 8.94
C ILE A 66 9.11 5.32 8.12
N GLY A 67 8.95 5.46 6.81
CA GLY A 67 10.03 5.64 5.86
C GLY A 67 10.52 4.36 5.17
N ASP A 68 10.18 3.17 5.70
CA ASP A 68 10.46 1.91 5.01
C ASP A 68 9.61 1.83 3.73
N PHE A 69 10.14 1.16 2.71
CA PHE A 69 9.36 0.81 1.53
C PHE A 69 8.78 -0.58 1.68
N ILE A 70 7.55 -0.77 1.24
CA ILE A 70 6.96 -2.10 1.11
C ILE A 70 6.44 -2.29 -0.31
N SER A 71 6.49 -3.53 -0.76
CA SER A 71 5.92 -3.96 -2.04
C SER A 71 5.00 -5.12 -1.81
N PHE A 72 3.87 -5.08 -2.49
CA PHE A 72 2.90 -6.16 -2.52
C PHE A 72 3.14 -7.04 -3.73
N ALA A 73 2.93 -8.34 -3.59
CA ALA A 73 2.97 -9.19 -4.75
C ALA A 73 1.75 -8.89 -5.66
N PRO A 74 1.93 -9.05 -6.98
CA PRO A 74 0.85 -9.42 -7.88
C PRO A 74 -0.41 -10.03 -7.26
N ARG A 75 -1.55 -9.33 -7.32
CA ARG A 75 -2.89 -9.82 -6.88
C ARG A 75 -3.12 -9.88 -5.37
N ASP A 76 -2.15 -9.47 -4.55
CA ASP A 76 -2.35 -9.35 -3.10
C ASP A 76 -3.17 -8.11 -2.73
N VAL A 77 -3.25 -7.13 -3.63
CA VAL A 77 -3.94 -5.87 -3.41
C VAL A 77 -4.87 -5.58 -4.58
N THR A 78 -6.17 -5.54 -4.31
CA THR A 78 -7.14 -4.91 -5.20
C THR A 78 -7.23 -3.44 -4.80
N ILE A 79 -6.61 -2.56 -5.60
CA ILE A 79 -6.82 -1.12 -5.44
C ILE A 79 -8.13 -0.79 -6.15
N TYR A 80 -9.16 -0.46 -5.37
CA TYR A 80 -10.38 0.12 -5.93
C TYR A 80 -10.08 1.60 -6.24
N PRO A 81 -10.07 2.03 -7.52
CA PRO A 81 -9.98 3.44 -7.83
C PRO A 81 -11.26 4.10 -7.34
N THR A 82 -11.22 4.85 -6.23
CA THR A 82 -12.31 5.77 -5.95
C THR A 82 -11.94 7.16 -6.42
N GLY A 83 -12.96 7.92 -6.80
CA GLY A 83 -12.85 9.12 -7.61
C GLY A 83 -11.81 10.13 -7.15
N ILE A 84 -11.27 10.83 -8.15
CA ILE A 84 -10.40 12.00 -8.06
C ILE A 84 -10.71 12.81 -6.79
N TRP A 85 -9.74 12.88 -5.86
CA TRP A 85 -9.76 13.86 -4.78
C TRP A 85 -9.65 15.25 -5.41
N SER A 86 -10.80 15.85 -5.70
CA SER A 86 -10.88 17.27 -5.99
C SER A 86 -10.77 17.95 -4.65
N SER A 87 -9.65 18.62 -4.39
CA SER A 87 -9.53 19.59 -3.29
C SER A 87 -10.57 20.67 -3.51
N GLY A 88 -11.79 20.45 -3.02
CA GLY A 88 -12.84 21.44 -2.98
C GLY A 88 -12.50 22.45 -1.89
N GLU A 89 -12.33 23.70 -2.32
CA GLU A 89 -12.20 24.91 -1.51
C GLU A 89 -13.25 25.03 -0.39
#